data_AF-Q17765-F1
#
_entry.id   AF-Q17765-F1
#
_cell.length_a   1.000
_cell.length_b   1.000
_cell.length_c   1.000
_cell.angle_alpha   90.00
_cell.angle_beta   90.00
_cell.angle_gamma   90.00
#
_symmetry.space_group_name_H-M   'P 1'
#
loop_
_entity.id
_entity.type
_entity.pdbx_description
1 polymer ?
#
loop_
_entity_poly.entity_id
_entity_poly.type
_entity_poly.pdbx_seq_one_letter_code
_entity_poly.pdbx_strand_id
1 'polypeptide(L)'
;MEYKRLKIDECRDGVFNIRRKVFIEEQNCPESMEWDENEEQSSIYFVAFKGDLAVGCVRLRNIEKDLLKLERVAVLKEFRRRRIASDLIREALIYAQSESPNSPVYAYAQVSALQAYVNLGFTVLSKVWIEDGTFIPHQTIFWGTPISIDTFLKNQSEKADPSYEDYDARSPAMLPKIEAFKQRLEDLDTWNFGILQIHLDDQVVSKLIRNLFSRFSTNVDHFLNGNTEFSKEIVDQSEFLLKLADTKLNTGHFNEVDENWRKLYSLICFCQSFMMFKQNKYEIAIKIADKGLCMGRIDEDLVPIRQLAWLIHENLPGVSSDDWIHSSFQFNTTNTYPALIPLSNSKSIDECDEDDENSFEKLISAVQNNTPLIVRRHSSNMPAIEKWSFPFLLQELHSRTFPVEIGTKYSDENWSQKLMTFKEFIRNSENERLYLAQHRLFDQVPHLKRDVIIPDVCFGESSNPENVDMNMWIGPQDTVSPLHTDPRKNMFVQVHGTKLFRMVAPESSESVYPFDGILSNTSQVDVENPDLKIFPNFEQVEVLDAVINPGDAIFIPEKWWHFVRSTSPSISISFWFD
;
A
#
# COMPACT_ATOMS: atom_id res chain seq x y z
N MET A 1 -11.65 -7.12 11.89
CA MET A 1 -11.61 -6.32 13.12
C MET A 1 -12.38 -5.07 12.80
N GLU A 2 -13.23 -4.62 13.70
CA GLU A 2 -13.91 -3.35 13.54
C GLU A 2 -13.14 -2.27 14.30
N TYR A 3 -12.82 -1.14 13.67
CA TYR A 3 -12.14 -0.02 14.31
C TYR A 3 -13.11 1.13 14.48
N LYS A 4 -13.34 1.56 15.73
CA LYS A 4 -14.28 2.65 16.06
C LYS A 4 -13.54 3.81 16.72
N ARG A 5 -13.94 5.02 16.33
CA ARG A 5 -13.61 6.25 17.05
C ARG A 5 -14.71 6.56 18.06
N LEU A 6 -14.39 6.52 19.34
CA LEU A 6 -15.34 6.59 20.45
C LEU A 6 -14.89 7.61 21.49
N LYS A 7 -15.84 8.17 22.23
CA LYS A 7 -15.58 8.86 23.50
C LYS A 7 -15.47 7.84 24.63
N ILE A 8 -14.85 8.23 25.74
CA ILE A 8 -14.66 7.31 26.87
C ILE A 8 -15.97 6.72 27.40
N ASP A 9 -17.05 7.50 27.45
CA ASP A 9 -18.36 7.04 27.94
C ASP A 9 -18.96 5.90 27.10
N GLU A 10 -18.53 5.77 25.84
CA GLU A 10 -18.99 4.75 24.90
C GLU A 10 -18.14 3.47 24.96
N CYS A 11 -16.92 3.53 25.49
CA CYS A 11 -15.96 2.43 25.43
C CYS A 11 -15.23 2.10 26.75
N ARG A 12 -15.62 2.74 27.86
CA ARG A 12 -14.90 2.72 29.14
C ARG A 12 -14.55 1.30 29.58
N ASP A 13 -15.54 0.43 29.70
CA ASP A 13 -15.34 -0.93 30.23
C ASP A 13 -14.37 -1.75 29.37
N GLY A 14 -14.52 -1.68 28.04
CA GLY A 14 -13.64 -2.36 27.10
C GLY A 14 -12.19 -1.85 27.16
N VAL A 15 -12.02 -0.53 27.07
CA VAL A 15 -10.69 0.12 27.10
C VAL A 15 -9.99 -0.11 28.45
N PHE A 16 -10.70 0.03 29.56
CA PHE A 16 -10.13 -0.16 30.90
C PHE A 16 -9.72 -1.62 31.13
N ASN A 17 -10.51 -2.58 30.64
CA ASN A 17 -10.15 -4.00 30.70
C ASN A 17 -8.86 -4.30 29.90
N ILE A 18 -8.73 -3.77 28.68
CA ILE A 18 -7.51 -3.90 27.87
C ILE A 18 -6.31 -3.33 28.62
N ARG A 19 -6.41 -2.08 29.08
CA ARG A 19 -5.30 -1.36 29.73
C ARG A 19 -4.89 -1.99 31.05
N ARG A 20 -5.84 -2.49 31.84
CA ARG A 20 -5.54 -3.25 33.08
C ARG A 20 -4.71 -4.49 32.77
N LYS A 21 -5.13 -5.31 31.81
CA LYS A 21 -4.40 -6.53 31.43
C LYS A 21 -3.01 -6.23 30.87
N VAL A 22 -2.89 -5.19 30.04
CA VAL A 22 -1.63 -4.88 29.35
C VAL A 22 -0.66 -4.11 30.24
N PHE A 23 -1.07 -2.99 30.83
CA PHE A 23 -0.17 -2.12 31.58
C PHE A 23 -0.02 -2.58 33.03
N ILE A 24 -1.11 -2.89 33.74
CA ILE A 24 -1.06 -3.23 35.16
C ILE A 24 -0.59 -4.68 35.36
N GLU A 25 -1.29 -5.65 34.75
CA GLU A 25 -1.03 -7.07 35.01
C GLU A 25 0.23 -7.58 34.29
N GLU A 26 0.42 -7.23 33.02
CA GLU A 26 1.55 -7.74 32.24
C GLU A 26 2.82 -6.91 32.42
N GLN A 27 2.72 -5.58 32.37
CA GLN A 27 3.88 -4.69 32.47
C GLN A 27 4.19 -4.24 33.90
N ASN A 28 3.39 -4.66 34.88
CA ASN A 28 3.53 -4.29 36.30
C ASN A 28 3.52 -2.77 36.54
N CYS A 29 2.81 -2.01 35.72
CA CYS A 29 2.61 -0.58 35.93
C CYS A 29 1.78 -0.36 37.21
N PRO A 30 2.21 0.52 38.14
CA PRO A 30 1.41 0.86 39.31
C PRO A 30 0.03 1.37 38.92
N GLU A 31 -1.03 0.80 39.50
CA GLU A 31 -2.40 1.18 39.16
C GLU A 31 -2.69 2.68 39.39
N SER A 32 -2.03 3.30 40.36
CA SER A 32 -2.13 4.74 40.62
C SER A 32 -1.59 5.63 39.50
N MET A 33 -0.80 5.08 38.57
CA MET A 33 -0.26 5.79 37.41
C MET A 33 -1.06 5.56 36.13
N GLU A 34 -1.84 4.48 36.08
CA GLU A 34 -2.57 4.10 34.86
C GLU A 34 -3.78 5.01 34.61
N TRP A 35 -4.51 5.34 35.67
CA TRP A 35 -5.75 6.12 35.60
C TRP A 35 -5.47 7.59 35.94
N ASP A 36 -5.76 8.49 35.01
CA ASP A 36 -5.53 9.93 35.18
C ASP A 36 -6.81 10.78 35.06
N GLU A 37 -6.74 12.07 35.36
CA GLU A 37 -7.87 13.00 35.23
C GLU A 37 -8.24 13.32 33.76
N ASN A 38 -7.38 12.97 32.81
CA ASN A 38 -7.56 13.24 31.39
C ASN A 38 -8.34 12.13 30.66
N GLU A 39 -8.74 11.07 31.37
CA GLU A 39 -9.58 10.00 30.84
C GLU A 39 -10.89 10.56 30.24
N GLU A 40 -11.46 11.58 30.88
CA GLU A 40 -12.76 12.19 30.54
C GLU A 40 -12.63 13.54 29.82
N GLN A 41 -11.44 14.16 29.82
CA GLN A 41 -11.23 15.49 29.25
C GLN A 41 -10.75 15.44 27.79
N SER A 42 -11.64 15.70 26.83
CA SER A 42 -11.31 15.95 25.41
C SER A 42 -10.49 14.86 24.70
N SER A 43 -10.39 13.66 25.29
CA SER A 43 -9.70 12.50 24.73
C SER A 43 -10.58 11.80 23.69
N ILE A 44 -9.95 11.35 22.61
CA ILE A 44 -10.58 10.52 21.60
C ILE A 44 -9.94 9.15 21.66
N TYR A 45 -10.76 8.12 21.71
CA TYR A 45 -10.32 6.74 21.71
C TYR A 45 -10.55 6.12 20.35
N PHE A 46 -9.53 5.42 19.86
CA PHE A 46 -9.68 4.49 18.76
C PHE A 46 -9.62 3.10 19.36
N VAL A 47 -10.62 2.29 19.07
CA VAL A 47 -10.80 0.98 19.70
C VAL A 47 -11.02 -0.06 18.61
N ALA A 48 -10.25 -1.15 18.70
CA ALA A 48 -10.38 -2.31 17.83
C ALA A 48 -11.28 -3.34 18.51
N PHE A 49 -12.25 -3.86 17.78
CA PHE A 49 -13.24 -4.81 18.25
C PHE A 49 -13.19 -6.13 17.45
N LYS A 50 -13.32 -7.24 18.18
CA LYS A 50 -13.61 -8.57 17.63
C LYS A 50 -15.00 -8.98 18.08
N GLY A 51 -16.01 -8.80 17.22
CA GLY A 51 -17.41 -8.81 17.68
C GLY A 51 -17.61 -7.70 18.71
N ASP A 52 -18.32 -7.98 19.81
CA ASP A 52 -18.53 -7.00 20.89
C ASP A 52 -17.31 -6.80 21.81
N LEU A 53 -16.27 -7.64 21.68
CA LEU A 53 -15.10 -7.58 22.55
C LEU A 53 -14.12 -6.53 22.04
N ALA A 54 -13.85 -5.50 22.87
CA ALA A 54 -12.72 -4.61 22.66
C ALA A 54 -11.39 -5.37 22.86
N VAL A 55 -10.51 -5.34 21.87
CA VAL A 55 -9.24 -6.10 21.85
C VAL A 55 -7.99 -5.22 21.77
N GLY A 56 -8.14 -3.97 21.36
CA GLY A 56 -7.05 -3.00 21.33
C GLY A 56 -7.56 -1.56 21.44
N CYS A 57 -6.73 -0.66 21.92
CA CYS A 57 -7.06 0.76 22.04
C CYS A 57 -5.83 1.67 21.89
N VAL A 58 -6.10 2.92 21.53
CA VAL A 58 -5.16 4.05 21.62
C VAL A 58 -5.94 5.31 21.99
N ARG A 59 -5.31 6.16 22.80
CA ARG A 59 -5.82 7.48 23.16
C ARG A 59 -5.09 8.55 22.35
N LEU A 60 -5.85 9.42 21.70
CA LEU A 60 -5.35 10.65 21.08
C LEU A 60 -5.92 11.84 21.85
N ARG A 61 -5.05 12.73 22.32
CA ARG A 61 -5.44 13.88 23.14
C ARG A 61 -4.78 15.16 22.68
N ASN A 62 -5.52 16.25 22.75
CA ASN A 62 -4.98 17.58 22.59
C ASN A 62 -4.29 18.00 23.89
N ILE A 63 -2.97 18.21 23.83
CA ILE A 63 -2.18 18.64 25.00
C ILE A 63 -2.22 20.15 25.13
N GLU A 64 -2.13 20.83 24.01
CA GLU A 64 -2.19 22.28 23.88
C GLU A 64 -2.49 22.66 22.43
N LYS A 65 -2.73 23.95 22.20
CA LYS A 65 -3.01 24.46 20.86
C LYS A 65 -1.93 24.00 19.87
N ASP A 66 -2.38 23.37 18.79
CA ASP A 66 -1.56 22.87 17.70
C ASP A 66 -0.54 21.79 18.14
N LEU A 67 -0.87 20.95 19.13
CA LEU A 67 -0.09 19.76 19.50
C LEU A 67 -0.98 18.61 20.02
N LEU A 68 -0.88 17.46 19.37
CA LEU A 68 -1.55 16.23 19.78
C LEU A 68 -0.56 15.24 20.40
N LYS A 69 -1.04 14.44 21.35
CA LYS A 69 -0.28 13.33 21.93
C LYS A 69 -1.04 12.03 21.74
N LEU A 70 -0.31 11.04 21.25
CA LEU A 70 -0.76 9.67 21.16
C LEU A 70 -0.20 8.89 22.35
N GLU A 71 -1.07 8.22 23.09
CA GLU A 71 -0.71 7.53 24.34
C GLU A 71 -1.61 6.32 24.60
N ARG A 72 -1.22 5.48 25.58
CA ARG A 72 -1.98 4.29 26.01
C ARG A 72 -2.29 3.30 24.87
N VAL A 73 -1.35 3.10 23.94
CA VAL A 73 -1.48 2.06 22.90
C VAL A 73 -1.39 0.69 23.55
N ALA A 74 -2.49 -0.05 23.55
CA ALA A 74 -2.56 -1.36 24.17
C ALA A 74 -3.36 -2.33 23.30
N VAL A 75 -2.84 -3.55 23.15
CA VAL A 75 -3.52 -4.65 22.49
C VAL A 75 -3.39 -5.88 23.38
N LEU A 76 -4.51 -6.55 23.62
CA LEU A 76 -4.56 -7.80 24.37
C LEU A 76 -3.59 -8.82 23.77
N LYS A 77 -2.88 -9.57 24.62
CA LYS A 77 -1.73 -10.41 24.23
C LYS A 77 -2.05 -11.40 23.11
N GLU A 78 -3.23 -12.01 23.17
CA GLU A 78 -3.79 -12.96 22.20
C GLU A 78 -4.12 -12.33 20.82
N PHE A 79 -4.22 -11.00 20.76
CA PHE A 79 -4.46 -10.20 19.56
C PHE A 79 -3.24 -9.36 19.13
N ARG A 80 -2.05 -9.62 19.69
CA ARG A 80 -0.82 -8.95 19.25
C ARG A 80 -0.24 -9.55 17.98
N ARG A 81 0.72 -8.84 17.40
CA ARG A 81 1.38 -9.15 16.11
C ARG A 81 0.41 -9.14 14.93
N ARG A 82 -0.82 -8.64 15.15
CA ARG A 82 -1.89 -8.51 14.16
C ARG A 82 -1.97 -7.15 13.48
N ARG A 83 -0.92 -6.35 13.62
CA ARG A 83 -0.90 -4.91 13.33
C ARG A 83 -2.05 -4.06 13.90
N ILE A 84 -2.93 -4.60 14.76
CA ILE A 84 -3.98 -3.83 15.45
C ILE A 84 -3.44 -2.52 16.04
N ALA A 85 -2.27 -2.54 16.70
CA ALA A 85 -1.64 -1.33 17.20
C ALA A 85 -1.28 -0.34 16.07
N SER A 86 -0.66 -0.81 15.00
CA SER A 86 -0.31 0.02 13.83
C SER A 86 -1.54 0.57 13.11
N ASP A 87 -2.62 -0.20 13.02
CA ASP A 87 -3.87 0.21 12.41
C ASP A 87 -4.56 1.26 13.28
N LEU A 88 -4.67 1.04 14.59
CA LEU A 88 -5.15 2.02 15.55
C LEU A 88 -4.37 3.34 15.51
N ILE A 89 -3.04 3.27 15.45
CA ILE A 89 -2.19 4.46 15.31
C ILE A 89 -2.46 5.14 13.97
N ARG A 90 -2.60 4.38 12.88
CA ARG A 90 -2.89 4.93 11.55
C ARG A 90 -4.23 5.66 11.54
N GLU A 91 -5.29 5.07 12.10
CA GLU A 91 -6.60 5.72 12.23
C GLU A 91 -6.51 7.02 13.04
N ALA A 92 -5.73 7.01 14.13
CA ALA A 92 -5.48 8.21 14.93
C ALA A 92 -4.72 9.30 14.16
N LEU A 93 -3.72 8.93 13.35
CA LEU A 93 -2.97 9.86 12.50
C LEU A 93 -3.83 10.44 11.36
N ILE A 94 -4.68 9.62 10.73
CA ILE A 94 -5.63 10.06 9.69
C ILE A 94 -6.58 11.09 10.28
N TYR A 95 -7.15 10.80 11.46
CA TYR A 95 -8.00 11.75 12.18
C TYR A 95 -7.26 13.04 12.55
N ALA A 96 -6.03 12.94 13.06
CA ALA A 96 -5.22 14.11 13.38
C ALA A 96 -5.00 14.98 12.14
N GLN A 97 -4.71 14.38 10.99
CA GLN A 97 -4.50 15.10 9.74
C GLN A 97 -5.79 15.72 9.19
N SER A 98 -6.95 15.08 9.36
CA SER A 98 -8.23 15.60 8.86
C SER A 98 -8.80 16.72 9.73
N GLU A 99 -8.85 16.50 11.05
CA GLU A 99 -9.50 17.43 11.99
C GLU A 99 -8.54 18.48 12.56
N SER A 100 -7.24 18.23 12.48
CA SER A 100 -6.21 19.09 13.08
C SER A 100 -4.95 19.14 12.21
N PRO A 101 -5.05 19.52 10.92
CA PRO A 101 -3.93 19.49 9.96
C PRO A 101 -2.71 20.33 10.37
N ASN A 102 -2.90 21.30 11.27
CA ASN A 102 -1.84 22.16 11.79
C ASN A 102 -1.17 21.61 13.07
N SER A 103 -1.63 20.47 13.57
CA SER A 103 -1.13 19.86 14.81
C SER A 103 -0.27 18.63 14.49
N PRO A 104 1.04 18.63 14.83
CA PRO A 104 1.81 17.40 14.85
C PRO A 104 1.38 16.50 16.01
N VAL A 105 1.82 15.24 15.94
CA VAL A 105 1.55 14.20 16.92
C VAL A 105 2.86 13.75 17.52
N TYR A 106 2.96 13.70 18.85
CA TYR A 106 4.08 13.07 19.53
C TYR A 106 3.62 11.93 20.45
N ALA A 107 4.54 11.04 20.79
CA ALA A 107 4.28 9.96 21.72
C ALA A 107 5.55 9.54 22.47
N TYR A 108 5.37 8.86 23.59
CA TYR A 108 6.42 8.15 24.30
C TYR A 108 6.32 6.68 23.93
N ALA A 109 7.14 6.24 22.98
CA ALA A 109 7.13 4.88 22.48
C ALA A 109 8.04 4.01 23.34
N GLN A 110 7.51 2.87 23.80
CA GLN A 110 8.34 1.79 24.34
C GLN A 110 9.36 1.38 23.29
N VAL A 111 10.62 1.19 23.68
CA VAL A 111 11.70 0.82 22.74
C VAL A 111 11.35 -0.47 21.97
N SER A 112 10.63 -1.40 22.59
CA SER A 112 10.15 -2.64 21.95
C SER A 112 9.12 -2.42 20.83
N ALA A 113 8.41 -1.29 20.82
CA ALA A 113 7.40 -0.92 19.83
C ALA A 113 7.89 0.16 18.84
N LEU A 114 9.11 0.67 19.02
CA LEU A 114 9.63 1.83 18.29
C LEU A 114 9.56 1.66 16.77
N GLN A 115 9.95 0.49 16.26
CA GLN A 115 9.95 0.23 14.82
C GLN A 115 8.55 0.35 14.20
N ALA A 116 7.50 -0.03 14.93
CA ALA A 116 6.13 0.08 14.43
C ALA A 116 5.72 1.54 14.21
N TYR A 117 6.23 2.47 15.03
CA TYR A 117 6.02 3.91 14.84
C TYR A 117 6.88 4.49 13.72
N VAL A 118 8.15 4.08 13.62
CA VAL A 118 9.04 4.51 12.53
C VAL A 118 8.45 4.12 11.17
N ASN A 119 7.92 2.90 11.04
CA ASN A 119 7.22 2.43 9.84
C ASN A 119 5.94 3.24 9.51
N LEU A 120 5.40 3.99 10.48
CA LEU A 120 4.26 4.91 10.30
C LEU A 120 4.71 6.37 10.07
N GLY A 121 6.02 6.60 9.88
CA GLY A 121 6.58 7.90 9.55
C GLY A 121 6.98 8.76 10.75
N PHE A 122 7.00 8.21 11.97
CA PHE A 122 7.50 8.96 13.13
C PHE A 122 9.03 9.06 13.10
N THR A 123 9.57 10.25 13.42
CA THR A 123 10.99 10.44 13.73
C THR A 123 11.24 10.23 15.22
N VAL A 124 12.41 9.70 15.57
CA VAL A 124 12.86 9.61 16.96
C VAL A 124 13.57 10.91 17.35
N LEU A 125 13.19 11.50 18.48
CA LEU A 125 13.76 12.75 18.99
C LEU A 125 14.70 12.52 20.18
N SER A 126 14.30 11.70 21.16
CA SER A 126 15.07 11.54 22.40
C SER A 126 16.05 10.37 22.36
N LYS A 127 17.04 10.42 23.27
CA LYS A 127 17.74 9.22 23.70
C LYS A 127 16.77 8.32 24.48
N VAL A 128 17.16 7.06 24.70
CA VAL A 128 16.41 6.16 25.59
C VAL A 128 16.40 6.75 27.00
N TRP A 129 15.21 6.87 27.58
CA TRP A 129 14.98 7.25 28.97
C TRP A 129 14.08 6.21 29.64
N ILE A 130 14.08 6.17 30.97
CA ILE A 130 13.29 5.22 31.74
C ILE A 130 12.09 5.96 32.32
N GLU A 131 10.90 5.42 32.14
CA GLU A 131 9.69 5.96 32.77
C GLU A 131 9.68 5.60 34.26
N ASP A 132 9.52 6.63 35.09
CA ASP A 132 9.54 6.50 36.54
C ASP A 132 8.46 5.53 37.02
N GLY A 133 8.81 4.64 37.95
CA GLY A 133 7.87 3.69 38.52
C GLY A 133 7.55 2.45 37.67
N THR A 134 7.90 2.42 36.38
CA THR A 134 7.65 1.25 35.50
C THR A 134 8.94 0.52 35.11
N PHE A 135 10.10 1.20 35.16
CA PHE A 135 11.39 0.69 34.65
C PHE A 135 11.38 0.35 33.15
N ILE A 136 10.41 0.88 32.39
CA ILE A 136 10.27 0.59 30.97
C ILE A 136 11.04 1.63 30.14
N PRO A 137 11.93 1.19 29.21
CA PRO A 137 12.66 2.11 28.36
C PRO A 137 11.77 2.69 27.26
N HIS A 138 11.81 4.01 27.15
CA HIS A 138 11.04 4.79 26.19
C HIS A 138 11.93 5.71 25.35
N GLN A 139 11.42 6.10 24.18
CA GLN A 139 11.92 7.21 23.40
C GLN A 139 10.76 8.09 22.95
N THR A 140 11.02 9.39 22.86
CA THR A 140 10.07 10.36 22.34
C THR A 140 10.13 10.36 20.83
N ILE A 141 8.98 10.13 20.23
CA ILE A 141 8.78 10.09 18.80
C ILE A 141 7.82 11.20 18.36
N PHE A 142 7.99 11.65 17.12
CA PHE A 142 7.29 12.81 16.60
C PHE A 142 6.89 12.61 15.14
N TRP A 143 5.68 13.01 14.79
CA TRP A 143 5.12 12.91 13.45
C TRP A 143 4.44 14.24 13.09
N GLY A 144 4.62 14.69 11.86
CA GLY A 144 3.99 15.91 11.36
C GLY A 144 4.34 16.18 9.91
N THR A 145 3.54 17.03 9.27
CA THR A 145 3.86 17.61 7.97
C THR A 145 4.74 18.85 8.17
N PRO A 146 5.48 19.34 7.17
CA PRO A 146 6.23 20.60 7.30
C PRO A 146 5.37 21.76 7.83
N ILE A 147 4.12 21.86 7.37
CA ILE A 147 3.15 22.89 7.79
C ILE A 147 2.77 22.76 9.27
N SER A 148 2.47 21.55 9.75
CA SER A 148 2.11 21.33 11.15
C SER A 148 3.31 21.51 12.08
N ILE A 149 4.50 21.10 11.64
CA ILE A 149 5.74 21.31 12.38
C ILE A 149 6.06 22.81 12.49
N ASP A 150 5.93 23.59 11.41
CA ASP A 150 6.12 25.05 11.43
C ASP A 150 5.18 25.74 12.43
N THR A 151 3.90 25.35 12.40
CA THR A 151 2.89 25.91 13.31
C THR A 151 3.26 25.62 14.76
N PHE A 152 3.67 24.39 15.06
CA PHE A 152 4.12 23.98 16.38
C PHE A 152 5.37 24.75 16.83
N LEU A 153 6.43 24.80 16.01
CA LEU A 153 7.69 25.48 16.34
C LEU A 153 7.48 26.97 16.60
N LYS A 154 6.64 27.64 15.80
CA LYS A 154 6.25 29.03 16.03
C LYS A 154 5.59 29.21 17.40
N ASN A 155 4.60 28.39 17.73
CA ASN A 155 3.91 28.45 19.02
C ASN A 155 4.84 28.17 20.21
N GLN A 156 5.78 27.22 20.09
CA GLN A 156 6.76 26.92 21.14
C GLN A 156 7.78 28.03 21.33
N SER A 157 8.22 28.70 20.25
CA SER A 157 9.16 29.82 20.36
C SER A 157 8.62 30.99 21.19
N GLU A 158 7.29 31.19 21.18
CA GLU A 158 6.60 32.21 21.97
C GLU A 158 6.37 31.79 23.44
N LYS A 159 6.46 30.50 23.74
CA LYS A 159 6.07 29.89 25.03
C LYS A 159 7.12 29.00 25.68
N ALA A 160 8.37 29.03 25.20
CA ALA A 160 9.41 28.09 25.63
C ALA A 160 9.55 28.05 27.16
N ASP A 161 9.13 26.95 27.77
CA ASP A 161 9.19 26.72 29.21
C ASP A 161 10.35 25.75 29.51
N PRO A 162 11.41 26.19 30.20
CA PRO A 162 12.53 25.32 30.58
C PRO A 162 12.16 24.30 31.66
N SER A 163 10.93 24.30 32.18
CA SER A 163 10.45 23.31 33.14
C SER A 163 10.19 21.92 32.54
N TYR A 164 10.08 21.81 31.21
CA TYR A 164 9.89 20.53 30.54
C TYR A 164 11.15 19.67 30.55
N GLU A 165 10.97 18.41 30.93
CA GLU A 165 12.03 17.40 30.91
C GLU A 165 12.65 17.25 29.53
N ASP A 166 13.96 16.94 29.49
CA ASP A 166 14.76 16.82 28.28
C ASP A 166 14.28 15.72 27.32
N TYR A 167 13.29 14.91 27.67
CA TYR A 167 12.65 13.96 26.76
C TYR A 167 11.32 14.46 26.18
N ASP A 168 10.68 15.48 26.75
CA ASP A 168 9.39 15.98 26.27
C ASP A 168 9.54 16.74 24.94
N ALA A 169 8.62 16.55 24.00
CA ALA A 169 8.66 17.21 22.69
C ALA A 169 8.60 18.75 22.78
N ARG A 170 8.08 19.29 23.88
CA ARG A 170 8.00 20.74 24.17
C ARG A 170 9.27 21.31 24.81
N SER A 171 10.21 20.45 25.23
CA SER A 171 11.46 20.91 25.82
C SER A 171 12.27 21.75 24.82
N PRO A 172 12.87 22.88 25.24
CA PRO A 172 13.81 23.64 24.41
C PRO A 172 14.95 22.77 23.84
N ALA A 173 15.32 21.68 24.52
CA ALA A 173 16.34 20.73 24.04
C ALA A 173 15.87 19.89 22.83
N MET A 174 14.56 19.78 22.59
CA MET A 174 13.97 19.05 21.47
C MET A 174 13.70 19.90 20.24
N LEU A 175 13.43 21.21 20.40
CA LEU A 175 13.08 22.09 19.29
C LEU A 175 14.10 22.06 18.14
N PRO A 176 15.44 22.07 18.37
CA PRO A 176 16.41 21.97 17.28
C PRO A 176 16.34 20.64 16.51
N LYS A 177 15.95 19.54 17.16
CA LYS A 177 15.81 18.23 16.49
C LYS A 177 14.55 18.17 15.65
N ILE A 178 13.48 18.83 16.10
CA ILE A 178 12.22 18.98 15.37
C ILE A 178 12.43 19.91 14.17
N GLU A 179 13.14 21.03 14.34
CA GLU A 179 13.57 21.88 13.22
C GLU A 179 14.43 21.08 12.24
N ALA A 180 15.41 20.31 12.70
CA ALA A 180 16.21 19.46 11.82
C ALA A 180 15.37 18.36 11.15
N PHE A 181 14.31 17.86 11.78
CA PHE A 181 13.39 16.90 11.16
C PHE A 181 12.53 17.56 10.08
N LYS A 182 11.94 18.71 10.39
CA LYS A 182 11.23 19.54 9.43
C LYS A 182 12.12 19.86 8.24
N GLN A 183 13.33 20.35 8.53
CA GLN A 183 14.35 20.61 7.56
C GLN A 183 14.67 19.34 6.78
N ARG A 184 14.80 18.13 7.33
CA ARG A 184 14.96 16.91 6.51
C ARG A 184 13.76 16.60 5.59
N LEU A 185 12.54 16.94 6.01
CA LEU A 185 11.34 16.78 5.20
C LEU A 185 11.31 17.81 4.05
N GLU A 186 11.77 19.03 4.30
CA GLU A 186 11.90 20.12 3.31
C GLU A 186 13.14 19.93 2.41
N ASP A 187 14.28 19.63 3.02
CA ASP A 187 15.61 19.31 2.49
C ASP A 187 15.72 17.86 1.99
N LEU A 188 14.64 17.29 1.48
CA LEU A 188 14.76 16.32 0.39
C LEU A 188 15.45 16.95 -0.84
N ASP A 189 15.81 18.22 -0.77
CA ASP A 189 16.78 18.92 -1.58
C ASP A 189 18.27 18.67 -1.22
N THR A 190 18.68 18.31 0.01
CA THR A 190 20.10 18.12 0.37
C THR A 190 20.32 16.73 0.94
N TRP A 191 20.13 15.70 0.11
CA TRP A 191 20.33 14.32 0.54
C TRP A 191 21.81 13.94 0.53
N ASN A 192 22.28 13.20 1.53
CA ASN A 192 23.68 12.75 1.63
C ASN A 192 23.85 11.43 0.88
N PHE A 193 24.34 11.51 -0.37
CA PHE A 193 24.53 10.34 -1.23
C PHE A 193 25.72 9.48 -0.81
N GLY A 194 26.56 9.95 0.11
CA GLY A 194 27.65 9.17 0.73
C GLY A 194 27.16 7.96 1.53
N ILE A 195 25.90 7.97 1.98
CA ILE A 195 25.28 6.89 2.76
C ILE A 195 24.81 5.72 1.85
N LEU A 196 24.79 5.90 0.52
CA LEU A 196 24.40 4.87 -0.45
C LEU A 196 25.35 3.66 -0.55
N GLN A 197 26.21 3.43 0.43
CA GLN A 197 26.91 2.16 0.60
C GLN A 197 25.94 1.07 1.09
N ILE A 198 24.90 0.82 0.31
CA ILE A 198 24.04 -0.34 0.47
C ILE A 198 24.90 -1.58 0.27
N HIS A 199 24.70 -2.58 1.14
CA HIS A 199 25.35 -3.88 1.05
C HIS A 199 24.87 -4.61 -0.20
N LEU A 200 25.51 -4.32 -1.34
CA LEU A 200 25.41 -5.11 -2.56
C LEU A 200 26.35 -6.31 -2.43
N ASP A 201 25.80 -7.52 -2.57
CA ASP A 201 26.56 -8.76 -2.44
C ASP A 201 27.75 -8.81 -3.43
N ASP A 202 28.96 -8.97 -2.88
CA ASP A 202 30.23 -9.09 -3.59
C ASP A 202 30.24 -10.22 -4.63
N GLN A 203 29.46 -11.29 -4.41
CA GLN A 203 29.37 -12.45 -5.30
C GLN A 203 28.47 -12.17 -6.51
N VAL A 204 27.55 -11.23 -6.39
CA VAL A 204 26.57 -10.90 -7.44
C VAL A 204 26.99 -9.65 -8.22
N VAL A 205 27.30 -8.57 -7.49
CA VAL A 205 27.71 -7.29 -8.06
C VAL A 205 29.20 -7.10 -7.83
N SER A 206 29.98 -7.30 -8.89
CA SER A 206 31.44 -7.26 -8.82
C SER A 206 31.97 -5.96 -8.17
N LYS A 207 33.12 -6.05 -7.51
CA LYS A 207 33.82 -4.90 -6.92
C LYS A 207 34.03 -3.75 -7.90
N LEU A 208 34.29 -4.05 -9.18
CA LEU A 208 34.44 -3.05 -10.23
C LEU A 208 33.17 -2.19 -10.37
N ILE A 209 32.01 -2.84 -10.44
CA ILE A 209 30.71 -2.17 -10.66
C ILE A 209 30.33 -1.36 -9.41
N ARG A 210 30.58 -1.90 -8.21
CA ARG A 210 30.37 -1.17 -6.95
C ARG A 210 31.26 0.06 -6.83
N ASN A 211 32.53 -0.03 -7.25
CA ASN A 211 33.43 1.12 -7.30
C ASN A 211 32.96 2.18 -8.32
N LEU A 212 32.45 1.76 -9.49
CA LEU A 212 31.87 2.68 -10.47
C LEU A 212 30.63 3.38 -9.90
N PHE A 213 29.74 2.64 -9.23
CA PHE A 213 28.58 3.21 -8.56
C PHE A 213 28.97 4.17 -7.43
N SER A 214 29.96 3.83 -6.60
CA SER A 214 30.45 4.70 -5.53
C SER A 214 31.07 6.00 -6.05
N ARG A 215 31.81 5.93 -7.17
CA ARG A 215 32.32 7.14 -7.85
C ARG A 215 31.18 7.98 -8.40
N PHE A 216 30.20 7.35 -9.04
CA PHE A 216 29.00 8.01 -9.54
C PHE A 216 28.23 8.70 -8.41
N SER A 217 27.92 8.01 -7.31
CA SER A 217 27.19 8.59 -6.17
C SER A 217 27.95 9.74 -5.51
N THR A 218 29.29 9.66 -5.44
CA THR A 218 30.14 10.76 -4.97
C THR A 218 30.07 11.98 -5.89
N ASN A 219 30.11 11.77 -7.22
CA ASN A 219 29.97 12.87 -8.18
C ASN A 219 28.57 13.49 -8.14
N VAL A 220 27.53 12.68 -7.94
CA VAL A 220 26.15 13.15 -7.71
C VAL A 220 26.10 14.01 -6.44
N ASP A 221 26.68 13.54 -5.34
CA ASP A 221 26.76 14.30 -4.08
C ASP A 221 27.44 15.67 -4.29
N HIS A 222 28.58 15.71 -5.00
CA HIS A 222 29.25 16.95 -5.32
C HIS A 222 28.39 17.90 -6.16
N PHE A 223 27.65 17.39 -7.15
CA PHE A 223 26.74 18.20 -7.94
C PHE A 223 25.61 18.79 -7.08
N LEU A 224 24.96 17.96 -6.27
CA LEU A 224 23.80 18.35 -5.47
C LEU A 224 24.16 19.34 -4.35
N ASN A 225 25.38 19.26 -3.84
CA ASN A 225 25.95 20.21 -2.89
C ASN A 225 26.53 21.48 -3.56
N GLY A 226 26.40 21.63 -4.89
CA GLY A 226 26.92 22.79 -5.63
C GLY A 226 28.45 22.84 -5.75
N ASN A 227 29.15 21.76 -5.40
CA ASN A 227 30.61 21.65 -5.49
C ASN A 227 31.09 21.45 -6.94
N THR A 228 30.24 20.93 -7.82
CA THR A 228 30.54 20.70 -9.24
C THR A 228 29.32 20.98 -10.11
N GLU A 229 29.54 21.40 -11.36
CA GLU A 229 28.46 21.53 -12.33
C GLU A 229 27.93 20.16 -12.78
N PHE A 230 26.70 20.14 -13.31
CA PHE A 230 26.13 18.96 -13.95
C PHE A 230 26.95 18.62 -15.20
N SER A 231 27.84 17.63 -15.08
CA SER A 231 28.84 17.33 -16.09
C SER A 231 28.43 16.16 -16.99
N LYS A 232 29.02 16.13 -18.19
CA LYS A 232 28.88 14.97 -19.10
C LYS A 232 29.37 13.67 -18.44
N GLU A 233 30.39 13.73 -17.59
CA GLU A 233 30.92 12.57 -16.89
C GLU A 233 29.86 11.90 -15.99
N ILE A 234 29.08 12.69 -15.24
CA ILE A 234 28.00 12.17 -14.38
C ILE A 234 26.92 11.49 -15.22
N VAL A 235 26.56 12.09 -16.36
CA VAL A 235 25.58 11.53 -17.30
C VAL A 235 26.09 10.19 -17.86
N ASP A 236 27.30 10.16 -18.41
CA ASP A 236 27.91 8.96 -19.00
C ASP A 236 28.04 7.83 -17.97
N GLN A 237 28.42 8.14 -16.72
CA GLN A 237 28.46 7.18 -15.61
C GLN A 237 27.08 6.60 -15.31
N SER A 238 26.07 7.47 -15.23
CA SER A 238 24.70 7.07 -14.92
C SER A 238 24.10 6.19 -16.01
N GLU A 239 24.29 6.53 -17.29
CA GLU A 239 23.77 5.79 -18.44
C GLU A 239 24.43 4.41 -18.56
N PHE A 240 25.75 4.35 -18.36
CA PHE A 240 26.49 3.10 -18.35
C PHE A 240 26.02 2.15 -17.24
N LEU A 241 25.91 2.66 -16.01
CA LEU A 241 25.46 1.88 -14.86
C LEU A 241 24.01 1.41 -15.03
N LEU A 242 23.12 2.28 -15.49
CA LEU A 242 21.71 1.93 -15.71
C LEU A 242 21.59 0.87 -16.80
N LYS A 243 22.28 1.02 -17.94
CA LYS A 243 22.27 0.03 -19.03
C LYS A 243 22.79 -1.33 -18.57
N LEU A 244 23.83 -1.34 -17.75
CA LEU A 244 24.40 -2.57 -17.18
C LEU A 244 23.39 -3.26 -16.25
N ALA A 245 22.76 -2.51 -15.34
CA ALA A 245 21.72 -3.04 -14.46
C ALA A 245 20.53 -3.54 -15.29
N ASP A 246 20.00 -2.73 -16.21
CA ASP A 246 18.89 -3.07 -17.09
C ASP A 246 19.14 -4.36 -17.89
N THR A 247 20.36 -4.54 -18.44
CA THR A 247 20.74 -5.79 -19.12
C THR A 247 20.63 -7.00 -18.20
N LYS A 248 20.94 -6.85 -16.91
CA LYS A 248 20.84 -7.91 -15.89
C LYS A 248 19.40 -8.15 -15.44
N LEU A 249 18.55 -7.14 -15.48
CA LEU A 249 17.12 -7.30 -15.21
C LEU A 249 16.41 -8.04 -16.36
N ASN A 250 16.95 -7.99 -17.57
CA ASN A 250 16.39 -8.60 -18.78
C ASN A 250 17.07 -9.93 -19.19
N THR A 251 17.70 -10.68 -18.27
CA THR A 251 18.36 -11.96 -18.60
C THR A 251 17.46 -13.20 -18.59
N GLY A 252 16.22 -13.11 -18.12
CA GLY A 252 15.34 -14.26 -17.91
C GLY A 252 14.03 -13.88 -17.24
N HIS A 253 13.41 -14.81 -16.51
CA HIS A 253 12.21 -14.48 -15.73
C HIS A 253 12.53 -13.45 -14.66
N PHE A 254 11.67 -12.44 -14.50
CA PHE A 254 11.90 -11.36 -13.54
C PHE A 254 12.06 -11.87 -12.09
N ASN A 255 11.43 -12.99 -11.75
CA ASN A 255 11.55 -13.66 -10.45
C ASN A 255 12.91 -14.36 -10.22
N GLU A 256 13.69 -14.60 -11.27
CA GLU A 256 15.03 -15.18 -11.21
C GLU A 256 16.13 -14.11 -11.13
N VAL A 257 15.76 -12.84 -11.31
CA VAL A 257 16.71 -11.71 -11.24
C VAL A 257 17.14 -11.52 -9.80
N ASP A 258 18.45 -11.60 -9.55
CA ASP A 258 19.02 -11.37 -8.23
C ASP A 258 18.66 -9.97 -7.70
N GLU A 259 18.22 -9.93 -6.45
CA GLU A 259 17.77 -8.72 -5.78
C GLU A 259 18.82 -7.61 -5.75
N ASN A 260 20.12 -7.93 -5.75
CA ASN A 260 21.19 -6.93 -5.74
C ASN A 260 21.23 -6.12 -7.04
N TRP A 261 20.88 -6.71 -8.19
CA TRP A 261 20.75 -5.95 -9.44
C TRP A 261 19.54 -5.03 -9.40
N ARG A 262 18.43 -5.48 -8.81
CA ARG A 262 17.23 -4.67 -8.61
C ARG A 262 17.48 -3.49 -7.64
N LYS A 263 18.24 -3.73 -6.57
CA LYS A 263 18.70 -2.67 -5.64
C LYS A 263 19.59 -1.65 -6.36
N LEU A 264 20.59 -2.10 -7.11
CA LEU A 264 21.46 -1.23 -7.89
C LEU A 264 20.67 -0.39 -8.91
N TYR A 265 19.67 -0.99 -9.58
CA TYR A 265 18.81 -0.28 -10.52
C TYR A 265 18.02 0.85 -9.82
N SER A 266 17.32 0.56 -8.71
CA SER A 266 16.61 1.59 -7.93
C SER A 266 17.52 2.71 -7.47
N LEU A 267 18.74 2.38 -7.04
CA LEU A 267 19.74 3.34 -6.58
C LEU A 267 20.18 4.32 -7.67
N ILE A 268 20.44 3.80 -8.87
CA ILE A 268 20.81 4.63 -10.02
C ILE A 268 19.64 5.53 -10.41
N CYS A 269 18.41 4.98 -10.46
CA CYS A 269 17.20 5.75 -10.71
C CYS A 269 16.98 6.84 -9.66
N PHE A 270 17.20 6.55 -8.38
CA PHE A 270 17.08 7.56 -7.32
C PHE A 270 18.06 8.73 -7.55
N CYS A 271 19.35 8.44 -7.80
CA CYS A 271 20.35 9.47 -8.08
C CYS A 271 19.97 10.29 -9.33
N GLN A 272 19.60 9.63 -10.42
CA GLN A 272 19.20 10.29 -11.66
C GLN A 272 17.94 11.15 -11.48
N SER A 273 16.93 10.64 -10.80
CA SER A 273 15.69 11.36 -10.50
C SER A 273 15.97 12.60 -9.67
N PHE A 274 16.78 12.48 -8.63
CA PHE A 274 17.15 13.58 -7.75
C PHE A 274 17.94 14.67 -8.49
N MET A 275 18.86 14.28 -9.38
CA MET A 275 19.58 15.24 -10.23
C MET A 275 18.65 16.00 -11.19
N MET A 276 17.62 15.34 -11.72
CA MET A 276 16.62 15.99 -12.57
C MET A 276 15.69 16.89 -11.76
N PHE A 277 15.30 16.45 -10.56
CA PHE A 277 14.53 17.24 -9.59
C PHE A 277 15.25 18.56 -9.27
N LYS A 278 16.55 18.52 -8.96
CA LYS A 278 17.36 19.74 -8.75
C LYS A 278 17.47 20.68 -9.93
N GLN A 279 17.29 20.17 -11.13
CA GLN A 279 17.26 20.98 -12.35
C GLN A 279 15.85 21.49 -12.69
N ASN A 280 14.87 21.32 -11.79
CA ASN A 280 13.44 21.59 -12.03
C ASN A 280 12.87 20.81 -13.23
N LYS A 281 13.47 19.67 -13.60
CA LYS A 281 13.02 18.81 -14.72
C LYS A 281 12.07 17.73 -14.20
N TYR A 282 10.96 18.15 -13.59
CA TYR A 282 10.05 17.27 -12.84
C TYR A 282 9.45 16.13 -13.67
N GLU A 283 9.06 16.38 -14.93
CA GLU A 283 8.49 15.32 -15.79
C GLU A 283 9.48 14.19 -16.09
N ILE A 284 10.77 14.52 -16.20
CA ILE A 284 11.83 13.53 -16.40
C ILE A 284 12.12 12.84 -15.06
N ALA A 285 12.21 13.63 -13.97
CA ALA A 285 12.50 13.13 -12.64
C ALA A 285 11.49 12.08 -12.17
N ILE A 286 10.18 12.32 -12.35
CA ILE A 286 9.12 11.39 -11.91
C ILE A 286 9.17 10.07 -12.69
N LYS A 287 9.37 10.13 -14.01
CA LYS A 287 9.47 8.94 -14.87
C LYS A 287 10.66 8.06 -14.46
N ILE A 288 11.77 8.68 -14.07
CA ILE A 288 12.95 7.93 -13.58
C ILE A 288 12.68 7.33 -12.20
N ALA A 289 12.05 8.09 -11.28
CA ALA A 289 11.71 7.58 -9.95
C ALA A 289 10.79 6.36 -10.04
N ASP A 290 9.72 6.46 -10.84
CA ASP A 290 8.77 5.37 -11.02
C ASP A 290 9.39 4.16 -11.74
N LYS A 291 10.31 4.35 -12.68
CA LYS A 291 11.12 3.22 -13.22
C LYS A 291 11.89 2.50 -12.11
N GLY A 292 12.52 3.26 -11.22
CA GLY A 292 13.24 2.71 -10.06
C GLY A 292 12.33 1.95 -9.09
N LEU A 293 11.07 2.40 -8.97
CA LEU A 293 10.02 1.76 -8.16
C LEU A 293 9.46 0.49 -8.82
N CYS A 294 9.19 0.51 -10.13
CA CYS A 294 8.61 -0.62 -10.85
C CYS A 294 9.62 -1.75 -11.10
N MET A 295 10.85 -1.42 -11.48
CA MET A 295 11.85 -2.41 -11.93
C MET A 295 12.80 -2.86 -10.84
N GLY A 296 12.96 -2.06 -9.79
CA GLY A 296 13.98 -2.32 -8.79
C GLY A 296 13.45 -2.93 -7.50
N ARG A 297 14.28 -2.84 -6.45
CA ARG A 297 13.94 -3.24 -5.08
C ARG A 297 14.56 -2.21 -4.16
N ILE A 298 13.73 -1.60 -3.33
CA ILE A 298 14.14 -0.47 -2.49
C ILE A 298 14.25 -0.94 -1.05
N ASP A 299 15.32 -0.51 -0.40
CA ASP A 299 15.41 -0.46 1.05
C ASP A 299 15.03 0.96 1.46
N GLU A 300 13.80 1.17 1.94
CA GLU A 300 13.26 2.50 2.21
C GLU A 300 13.99 3.23 3.33
N ASP A 301 14.58 2.47 4.27
CA ASP A 301 15.39 3.01 5.35
C ASP A 301 16.67 3.69 4.80
N LEU A 302 17.06 3.35 3.57
CA LEU A 302 18.29 3.83 2.92
C LEU A 302 18.04 4.70 1.69
N VAL A 303 16.93 4.52 0.97
CA VAL A 303 16.67 5.19 -0.32
C VAL A 303 15.22 5.71 -0.37
N PRO A 304 14.98 6.99 -0.09
CA PRO A 304 13.63 7.55 -0.02
C PRO A 304 13.07 7.91 -1.41
N ILE A 305 13.19 7.00 -2.39
CA ILE A 305 12.74 7.25 -3.77
C ILE A 305 11.22 7.44 -3.87
N ARG A 306 10.44 6.85 -2.95
CA ARG A 306 9.00 7.09 -2.85
C ARG A 306 8.70 8.53 -2.41
N GLN A 307 9.39 9.02 -1.38
CA GLN A 307 9.23 10.41 -0.93
C GLN A 307 9.66 11.39 -2.02
N LEU A 308 10.78 11.10 -2.72
CA LEU A 308 11.22 11.90 -3.86
C LEU A 308 10.16 11.89 -4.98
N ALA A 309 9.61 10.73 -5.35
CA ALA A 309 8.54 10.64 -6.35
C ALA A 309 7.30 11.44 -5.94
N TRP A 310 6.90 11.39 -4.66
CA TRP A 310 5.81 12.19 -4.12
C TRP A 310 6.09 13.70 -4.24
N LEU A 311 7.25 14.17 -3.79
CA LEU A 311 7.61 15.60 -3.92
C LEU A 311 7.65 16.09 -5.36
N ILE A 312 8.21 15.29 -6.27
CA ILE A 312 8.23 15.64 -7.69
C ILE A 312 6.80 15.72 -8.22
N HIS A 313 5.94 14.78 -7.83
CA HIS A 313 4.54 14.75 -8.24
C HIS A 313 3.78 16.01 -7.78
N GLU A 314 3.96 16.43 -6.53
CA GLU A 314 3.35 17.67 -5.98
C GLU A 314 3.78 18.95 -6.74
N ASN A 315 4.97 18.94 -7.36
CA ASN A 315 5.47 20.06 -8.17
C ASN A 315 4.98 20.02 -9.63
N LEU A 316 4.36 18.93 -10.07
CA LEU A 316 3.82 18.83 -11.42
C LEU A 316 2.43 19.45 -11.47
N PRO A 317 2.05 20.09 -12.60
CA PRO A 317 0.71 20.62 -12.75
C PRO A 317 -0.31 19.47 -12.67
N GLY A 318 -1.30 19.62 -11.79
CA GLY A 318 -2.45 18.74 -11.73
C GLY A 318 -3.24 18.73 -13.05
N VAL A 319 -4.23 17.85 -13.13
CA VAL A 319 -5.06 17.66 -14.32
C VAL A 319 -6.51 18.01 -14.00
N SER A 320 -7.20 18.79 -14.84
CA SER A 320 -8.66 18.93 -14.74
C SER A 320 -9.30 17.59 -15.07
N SER A 321 -10.11 17.03 -14.15
CA SER A 321 -10.54 15.63 -14.23
C SER A 321 -11.25 15.26 -15.53
N ASP A 322 -12.13 16.13 -16.02
CA ASP A 322 -13.16 15.68 -16.97
C ASP A 322 -12.69 15.65 -18.42
N ASP A 323 -11.74 16.52 -18.81
CA ASP A 323 -11.30 16.64 -20.22
C ASP A 323 -10.34 15.52 -20.66
N TRP A 324 -9.76 14.78 -19.71
CA TRP A 324 -8.71 13.79 -19.98
C TRP A 324 -9.17 12.35 -19.89
N ILE A 325 -10.34 12.09 -19.30
CA ILE A 325 -10.87 10.75 -19.12
C ILE A 325 -11.54 10.30 -20.41
N HIS A 326 -10.97 9.29 -21.06
CA HIS A 326 -11.54 8.72 -22.26
C HIS A 326 -12.95 8.14 -21.99
N SER A 327 -13.84 8.17 -22.99
CA SER A 327 -15.22 7.68 -22.87
C SER A 327 -15.29 6.20 -22.46
N SER A 328 -14.28 5.40 -22.80
CA SER A 328 -14.13 4.00 -22.38
C SER A 328 -13.94 3.82 -20.87
N PHE A 329 -13.69 4.90 -20.12
CA PHE A 329 -13.65 4.92 -18.65
C PHE A 329 -14.86 5.63 -18.03
N GLN A 330 -15.82 6.07 -18.83
CA GLN A 330 -17.05 6.71 -18.37
C GLN A 330 -18.20 5.69 -18.38
N PHE A 331 -19.06 5.70 -17.36
CA PHE A 331 -20.28 4.90 -17.41
C PHE A 331 -21.24 5.50 -18.44
N ASN A 332 -21.54 4.75 -19.51
CA ASN A 332 -22.66 5.11 -20.37
C ASN A 332 -23.96 4.72 -19.68
N THR A 333 -24.74 5.70 -19.22
CA THR A 333 -26.07 5.49 -18.63
C THR A 333 -27.06 4.86 -19.62
N THR A 334 -26.78 4.94 -20.92
CA THR A 334 -27.59 4.37 -22.01
C THR A 334 -27.21 2.95 -22.39
N ASN A 335 -26.01 2.47 -22.04
CA ASN A 335 -25.59 1.12 -22.37
C ASN A 335 -26.06 0.16 -21.27
N THR A 336 -27.02 -0.70 -21.60
CA THR A 336 -27.13 -2.00 -20.94
C THR A 336 -25.84 -2.76 -21.22
N TYR A 337 -24.95 -2.87 -20.24
CA TYR A 337 -23.78 -3.72 -20.35
C TYR A 337 -24.25 -5.13 -20.72
N PRO A 338 -23.63 -5.79 -21.72
CA PRO A 338 -24.08 -7.11 -22.13
C PRO A 338 -24.01 -8.05 -20.92
N ALA A 339 -25.19 -8.48 -20.48
CA ALA A 339 -25.31 -9.54 -19.48
C ALA A 339 -24.58 -10.77 -20.01
N LEU A 340 -23.88 -11.48 -19.12
CA LEU A 340 -23.29 -12.75 -19.49
C LEU A 340 -24.38 -13.68 -20.01
N ILE A 341 -24.13 -14.32 -21.15
CA ILE A 341 -24.95 -15.44 -21.59
C ILE A 341 -24.41 -16.66 -20.82
N PRO A 342 -25.19 -17.25 -19.89
CA PRO A 342 -24.76 -18.46 -19.17
C PRO A 342 -24.45 -19.57 -20.17
N LEU A 343 -23.40 -20.35 -19.89
CA LEU A 343 -23.12 -21.54 -20.69
C LEU A 343 -24.13 -22.64 -20.33
N SER A 344 -24.32 -23.61 -21.22
CA SER A 344 -25.21 -24.75 -20.93
C SER A 344 -24.78 -25.57 -19.71
N ASN A 345 -23.50 -25.50 -19.35
CA ASN A 345 -22.88 -26.17 -18.22
C ASN A 345 -22.56 -25.22 -17.05
N SER A 346 -23.15 -24.02 -16.99
CA SER A 346 -22.89 -23.08 -15.90
C SER A 346 -23.93 -23.09 -14.78
N LYS A 347 -23.46 -22.75 -13.57
CA LYS A 347 -24.25 -22.54 -12.34
C LYS A 347 -23.74 -21.28 -11.63
N SER A 348 -24.52 -20.71 -10.72
CA SER A 348 -24.04 -19.59 -9.90
C SER A 348 -23.06 -20.07 -8.82
N ILE A 349 -22.04 -19.25 -8.51
CA ILE A 349 -21.22 -19.42 -7.29
C ILE A 349 -22.11 -19.23 -6.05
N ASP A 350 -21.82 -19.96 -4.97
CA ASP A 350 -22.46 -19.76 -3.67
C ASP A 350 -22.19 -18.35 -3.13
N GLU A 351 -23.21 -17.74 -2.51
CA GLU A 351 -23.10 -16.39 -1.98
C GLU A 351 -23.69 -16.25 -0.57
N CYS A 352 -23.15 -15.32 0.18
CA CYS A 352 -23.74 -14.78 1.40
C CYS A 352 -23.64 -13.25 1.37
N ASP A 353 -24.29 -12.60 2.32
CA ASP A 353 -24.19 -11.16 2.51
C ASP A 353 -23.45 -10.85 3.83
N GLU A 354 -22.68 -9.78 3.87
CA GLU A 354 -21.94 -9.34 5.07
C GLU A 354 -22.85 -9.22 6.30
N ASP A 355 -24.10 -8.78 6.11
CA ASP A 355 -25.09 -8.64 7.20
C ASP A 355 -25.72 -9.98 7.63
N ASP A 356 -25.45 -11.09 6.95
CA ASP A 356 -25.89 -12.42 7.41
C ASP A 356 -25.20 -12.75 8.75
N GLU A 357 -25.96 -13.22 9.74
CA GLU A 357 -25.43 -13.58 11.07
C GLU A 357 -24.28 -14.61 11.02
N ASN A 358 -24.18 -15.38 9.93
CA ASN A 358 -23.18 -16.42 9.73
C ASN A 358 -22.24 -16.15 8.53
N SER A 359 -22.16 -14.91 8.05
CA SER A 359 -21.35 -14.53 6.89
C SER A 359 -19.87 -14.91 7.07
N PHE A 360 -19.31 -14.61 8.24
CA PHE A 360 -17.93 -14.93 8.59
C PHE A 360 -17.70 -16.45 8.70
N GLU A 361 -18.60 -17.19 9.33
CA GLU A 361 -18.52 -18.66 9.42
C GLU A 361 -18.57 -19.33 8.05
N LYS A 362 -19.44 -18.83 7.15
CA LYS A 362 -19.50 -19.31 5.75
C LYS A 362 -18.18 -19.05 5.04
N LEU A 363 -17.59 -17.85 5.20
CA LEU A 363 -16.30 -17.52 4.60
C LEU A 363 -15.16 -18.39 5.15
N ILE A 364 -15.09 -18.58 6.47
CA ILE A 364 -14.09 -19.48 7.08
C ILE A 364 -14.27 -20.91 6.58
N SER A 365 -15.51 -21.40 6.50
CA SER A 365 -15.83 -22.71 5.93
C SER A 365 -15.37 -22.81 4.48
N ALA A 366 -15.62 -21.79 3.65
CA ALA A 366 -15.19 -21.75 2.27
C ALA A 366 -13.66 -21.81 2.13
N VAL A 367 -12.92 -21.07 2.97
CA VAL A 367 -11.46 -21.12 3.01
C VAL A 367 -10.94 -22.49 3.47
N GLN A 368 -11.55 -23.10 4.49
CA GLN A 368 -11.16 -24.42 4.98
C GLN A 368 -11.45 -25.54 3.98
N ASN A 369 -12.56 -25.44 3.24
CA ASN A 369 -13.00 -26.43 2.25
C ASN A 369 -12.46 -26.15 0.85
N ASN A 370 -11.69 -25.07 0.66
CA ASN A 370 -11.14 -24.65 -0.62
C ASN A 370 -12.21 -24.46 -1.71
N THR A 371 -13.34 -23.84 -1.36
CA THR A 371 -14.48 -23.59 -2.26
C THR A 371 -14.69 -22.09 -2.50
N PRO A 372 -15.01 -21.64 -3.72
CA PRO A 372 -15.30 -20.22 -3.99
C PRO A 372 -16.54 -19.75 -3.24
N LEU A 373 -16.56 -18.48 -2.84
CA LEU A 373 -17.70 -17.86 -2.16
C LEU A 373 -17.73 -16.37 -2.49
N ILE A 374 -18.92 -15.84 -2.82
CA ILE A 374 -19.14 -14.38 -2.87
C ILE A 374 -19.66 -13.93 -1.51
N VAL A 375 -19.07 -12.85 -0.98
CA VAL A 375 -19.58 -12.13 0.19
C VAL A 375 -20.05 -10.75 -0.29
N ARG A 376 -21.36 -10.60 -0.41
CA ARG A 376 -22.00 -9.34 -0.82
C ARG A 376 -21.75 -8.27 0.21
N ARG A 377 -21.45 -7.05 -0.24
CA ARG A 377 -21.23 -5.87 0.62
C ARG A 377 -20.09 -5.99 1.64
N HIS A 378 -19.25 -7.02 1.55
CA HIS A 378 -18.15 -7.32 2.48
C HIS A 378 -17.25 -6.13 2.80
N SER A 379 -16.95 -5.31 1.80
CA SER A 379 -16.02 -4.19 1.91
C SER A 379 -16.72 -2.84 1.78
N SER A 380 -18.03 -2.76 2.00
CA SER A 380 -18.80 -1.52 1.81
C SER A 380 -18.35 -0.36 2.70
N ASN A 381 -17.70 -0.66 3.83
CA ASN A 381 -17.12 0.32 4.76
C ASN A 381 -15.69 0.74 4.39
N MET A 382 -15.08 0.15 3.35
CA MET A 382 -13.75 0.53 2.89
C MET A 382 -13.81 1.89 2.20
N PRO A 383 -13.05 2.91 2.65
CA PRO A 383 -13.16 4.28 2.12
C PRO A 383 -12.96 4.37 0.59
N ALA A 384 -12.17 3.48 0.00
CA ALA A 384 -11.97 3.40 -1.44
C ALA A 384 -13.29 3.16 -2.20
N ILE A 385 -14.27 2.43 -1.66
CA ILE A 385 -15.56 2.18 -2.33
C ILE A 385 -16.31 3.49 -2.59
N GLU A 386 -16.29 4.42 -1.62
CA GLU A 386 -16.96 5.71 -1.73
C GLU A 386 -16.12 6.74 -2.50
N LYS A 387 -14.80 6.73 -2.26
CA LYS A 387 -13.90 7.80 -2.69
C LYS A 387 -13.32 7.58 -4.08
N TRP A 388 -13.00 6.34 -4.44
CA TRP A 388 -12.23 6.07 -5.65
C TRP A 388 -13.12 6.07 -6.89
N SER A 389 -12.70 6.91 -7.82
CA SER A 389 -13.27 7.08 -9.16
C SER A 389 -12.12 7.38 -10.13
N PHE A 390 -12.34 7.28 -11.44
CA PHE A 390 -11.31 7.67 -12.42
C PHE A 390 -10.88 9.15 -12.28
N PRO A 391 -11.78 10.12 -12.04
CA PRO A 391 -11.40 11.48 -11.66
C PRO A 391 -10.46 11.55 -10.44
N PHE A 392 -10.82 10.86 -9.36
CA PHE A 392 -10.01 10.84 -8.14
C PHE A 392 -8.62 10.23 -8.39
N LEU A 393 -8.56 9.06 -9.03
CA LEU A 393 -7.29 8.41 -9.34
C LEU A 393 -6.45 9.23 -10.32
N LEU A 394 -7.08 9.91 -11.29
CA LEU A 394 -6.36 10.80 -12.21
C LEU A 394 -5.73 11.95 -11.43
N GLN A 395 -6.45 12.56 -10.48
CA GLN A 395 -5.91 13.61 -9.63
C GLN A 395 -4.71 13.11 -8.80
N GLU A 396 -4.78 11.91 -8.24
CA GLU A 396 -3.75 11.35 -7.36
C GLU A 396 -2.55 10.74 -8.11
N LEU A 397 -2.76 10.30 -9.37
CA LEU A 397 -1.81 9.45 -10.09
C LEU A 397 -1.36 10.00 -11.45
N HIS A 398 -1.85 11.16 -11.91
CA HIS A 398 -1.70 11.61 -13.31
C HIS A 398 -0.29 11.42 -13.91
N SER A 399 0.75 11.85 -13.18
CA SER A 399 2.15 11.79 -13.63
C SER A 399 2.88 10.51 -13.21
N ARG A 400 2.23 9.60 -12.48
CA ARG A 400 2.83 8.35 -12.03
C ARG A 400 2.84 7.33 -13.17
N THR A 401 3.95 6.62 -13.32
CA THR A 401 4.19 5.64 -14.40
C THR A 401 3.92 4.23 -13.92
N PHE A 402 3.18 3.46 -14.71
CA PHE A 402 2.76 2.10 -14.40
C PHE A 402 3.07 1.14 -15.55
N PRO A 403 3.36 -0.14 -15.26
CA PRO A 403 3.32 -1.19 -16.27
C PRO A 403 1.86 -1.43 -16.69
N VAL A 404 1.59 -1.26 -17.98
CA VAL A 404 0.27 -1.41 -18.58
C VAL A 404 0.34 -2.45 -19.67
N GLU A 405 -0.55 -3.43 -19.61
CA GLU A 405 -0.76 -4.42 -20.64
C GLU A 405 -1.46 -3.80 -21.85
N ILE A 406 -1.03 -4.19 -23.04
CA ILE A 406 -1.56 -3.77 -24.33
C ILE A 406 -2.03 -5.02 -25.05
N GLY A 407 -3.33 -5.08 -25.36
CA GLY A 407 -3.93 -6.20 -26.08
C GLY A 407 -5.17 -6.76 -25.41
N THR A 408 -5.70 -7.86 -25.97
CA THR A 408 -6.96 -8.46 -25.56
C THR A 408 -6.83 -9.39 -24.36
N LYS A 409 -5.85 -10.28 -24.38
CA LYS A 409 -5.52 -11.24 -23.31
C LYS A 409 -4.01 -11.43 -23.29
N TYR A 410 -3.41 -11.64 -22.12
CA TYR A 410 -1.97 -11.90 -22.00
C TYR A 410 -1.51 -13.22 -22.63
N SER A 411 -2.45 -14.10 -22.96
CA SER A 411 -2.21 -15.33 -23.71
C SER A 411 -2.04 -15.11 -25.22
N ASP A 412 -2.37 -13.92 -25.74
CA ASP A 412 -2.39 -13.66 -27.18
C ASP A 412 -1.01 -13.20 -27.69
N GLU A 413 -0.63 -13.58 -28.93
CA GLU A 413 0.69 -13.26 -29.51
C GLU A 413 0.97 -11.75 -29.64
N ASN A 414 -0.08 -10.94 -29.77
CA ASN A 414 0.03 -9.48 -29.90
C ASN A 414 0.12 -8.77 -28.54
N TRP A 415 0.05 -9.50 -27.44
CA TRP A 415 0.14 -8.92 -26.11
C TRP A 415 1.54 -8.36 -25.86
N SER A 416 1.58 -7.18 -25.26
CA SER A 416 2.82 -6.57 -24.79
C SER A 416 2.58 -5.77 -23.53
N GLN A 417 3.65 -5.35 -22.87
CA GLN A 417 3.57 -4.47 -21.72
C GLN A 417 4.41 -3.22 -21.96
N LYS A 418 3.89 -2.07 -21.56
CA LYS A 418 4.58 -0.78 -21.69
C LYS A 418 4.44 0.03 -20.41
N LEU A 419 5.52 0.70 -20.04
CA LEU A 419 5.49 1.73 -19.02
C LEU A 419 4.88 3.01 -19.60
N MET A 420 3.79 3.50 -19.00
CA MET A 420 3.15 4.76 -19.36
C MET A 420 2.57 5.45 -18.13
N THR A 421 2.31 6.75 -18.24
CA THR A 421 1.70 7.49 -17.13
C THR A 421 0.22 7.14 -16.98
N PHE A 422 -0.33 7.26 -15.77
CA PHE A 422 -1.77 7.05 -15.55
C PHE A 422 -2.64 7.95 -16.45
N LYS A 423 -2.19 9.18 -16.68
CA LYS A 423 -2.85 10.12 -17.60
C LYS A 423 -2.87 9.61 -19.05
N GLU A 424 -1.77 9.04 -19.54
CA GLU A 424 -1.72 8.44 -20.88
C GLU A 424 -2.60 7.19 -20.96
N PHE A 425 -2.58 6.36 -19.92
CA PHE A 425 -3.40 5.15 -19.80
C PHE A 425 -4.90 5.46 -19.88
N ILE A 426 -5.39 6.38 -19.06
CA ILE A 426 -6.80 6.77 -19.01
C ILE A 426 -7.25 7.48 -20.30
N ARG A 427 -6.34 8.12 -21.04
CA ARG A 427 -6.64 8.84 -22.28
C ARG A 427 -6.70 7.94 -23.52
N ASN A 428 -5.85 6.93 -23.62
CA ASN A 428 -5.59 6.22 -24.89
C ASN A 428 -6.20 4.80 -24.97
N SER A 429 -6.95 4.36 -23.96
CA SER A 429 -7.31 2.94 -23.81
C SER A 429 -8.21 2.35 -24.91
N GLU A 430 -8.97 3.16 -25.66
CA GLU A 430 -9.84 2.66 -26.74
C GLU A 430 -9.07 1.96 -27.88
N ASN A 431 -7.95 2.56 -28.33
CA ASN A 431 -7.23 2.06 -29.50
C ASN A 431 -6.39 0.81 -29.20
N GLU A 432 -5.90 0.69 -27.97
CA GLU A 432 -4.88 -0.29 -27.59
C GLU A 432 -5.37 -1.34 -26.58
N ARG A 433 -6.61 -1.23 -26.08
CA ARG A 433 -7.17 -2.08 -25.00
C ARG A 433 -6.19 -2.19 -23.83
N LEU A 434 -5.99 -1.07 -23.16
CA LEU A 434 -5.00 -0.96 -22.09
C LEU A 434 -5.55 -1.53 -20.79
N TYR A 435 -4.73 -2.29 -20.06
CA TYR A 435 -5.08 -2.83 -18.74
C TYR A 435 -3.94 -2.67 -17.74
N LEU A 436 -4.17 -1.97 -16.64
CA LEU A 436 -3.25 -1.94 -15.50
C LEU A 436 -3.59 -3.15 -14.62
N ALA A 437 -2.87 -4.24 -14.82
CA ALA A 437 -3.11 -5.52 -14.19
C ALA A 437 -2.04 -5.85 -13.15
N GLN A 438 -2.47 -6.46 -12.04
CA GLN A 438 -1.61 -7.05 -11.02
C GLN A 438 -0.50 -6.14 -10.46
N HIS A 439 -0.74 -4.82 -10.36
CA HIS A 439 0.28 -3.89 -9.88
C HIS A 439 0.21 -3.65 -8.38
N ARG A 440 1.35 -3.70 -7.67
CA ARG A 440 1.45 -3.36 -6.24
C ARG A 440 1.40 -1.85 -6.02
N LEU A 441 0.25 -1.23 -6.28
CA LEU A 441 0.08 0.23 -6.26
C LEU A 441 0.58 0.87 -4.96
N PHE A 442 0.32 0.25 -3.82
CA PHE A 442 0.68 0.81 -2.51
C PHE A 442 2.18 0.77 -2.24
N ASP A 443 2.94 -0.05 -2.96
CA ASP A 443 4.40 -0.04 -2.93
C ASP A 443 4.97 1.12 -3.77
N GLN A 444 4.15 1.82 -4.54
CA GLN A 444 4.54 2.99 -5.32
C GLN A 444 3.91 4.28 -4.77
N VAL A 445 2.69 4.15 -4.24
CA VAL A 445 1.83 5.24 -3.76
C VAL A 445 1.20 4.86 -2.41
N PRO A 446 1.99 4.85 -1.32
CA PRO A 446 1.56 4.28 -0.04
C PRO A 446 0.38 5.01 0.61
N HIS A 447 0.21 6.31 0.35
CA HIS A 447 -0.86 7.09 0.97
C HIS A 447 -2.26 6.66 0.52
N LEU A 448 -2.40 6.06 -0.67
CA LEU A 448 -3.68 5.49 -1.12
C LEU A 448 -4.09 4.26 -0.28
N LYS A 449 -3.14 3.58 0.38
CA LYS A 449 -3.44 2.46 1.27
C LYS A 449 -4.33 2.85 2.45
N ARG A 450 -4.39 4.14 2.81
CA ARG A 450 -5.29 4.65 3.85
C ARG A 450 -6.77 4.43 3.54
N ASP A 451 -7.10 4.30 2.26
CA ASP A 451 -8.47 4.10 1.81
C ASP A 451 -8.84 2.60 1.76
N VAL A 452 -7.92 1.69 2.12
CA VAL A 452 -8.05 0.24 1.90
C VAL A 452 -8.01 -0.54 3.21
N ILE A 453 -9.03 -1.37 3.41
CA ILE A 453 -9.16 -2.29 4.54
C ILE A 453 -8.87 -3.70 4.02
N ILE A 454 -7.92 -4.41 4.64
CA ILE A 454 -7.60 -5.79 4.29
C ILE A 454 -8.66 -6.72 4.89
N PRO A 455 -9.31 -7.59 4.09
CA PRO A 455 -10.27 -8.57 4.61
C PRO A 455 -9.69 -9.47 5.70
N ASP A 456 -10.43 -9.69 6.79
CA ASP A 456 -9.96 -10.39 7.98
C ASP A 456 -9.42 -11.80 7.72
N VAL A 457 -9.98 -12.50 6.73
CA VAL A 457 -9.58 -13.87 6.39
C VAL A 457 -8.17 -13.93 5.81
N CYS A 458 -7.66 -12.82 5.23
CA CYS A 458 -6.33 -12.77 4.63
C CYS A 458 -5.20 -12.87 5.67
N PHE A 459 -5.52 -12.68 6.95
CA PHE A 459 -4.56 -12.81 8.04
C PHE A 459 -4.37 -14.26 8.53
N GLY A 460 -5.18 -15.23 8.09
CA GLY A 460 -5.05 -16.65 8.47
C GLY A 460 -4.64 -16.88 9.94
N GLU A 461 -3.54 -17.62 10.14
CA GLU A 461 -2.83 -17.72 11.43
C GLU A 461 -1.77 -16.61 11.61
N SER A 462 -1.22 -16.11 10.49
CA SER A 462 -0.20 -15.06 10.47
C SER A 462 -0.83 -13.69 10.37
N SER A 463 -0.89 -13.04 11.51
CA SER A 463 -1.50 -11.74 11.60
C SER A 463 -0.63 -10.59 11.04
N ASN A 464 0.46 -10.89 10.34
CA ASN A 464 1.27 -9.90 9.66
C ASN A 464 0.67 -9.56 8.28
N PRO A 465 0.09 -8.35 8.06
CA PRO A 465 -0.39 -7.93 6.73
C PRO A 465 0.73 -7.77 5.70
N GLU A 466 2.02 -7.83 6.07
CA GLU A 466 3.10 -7.92 5.07
C GLU A 466 3.05 -9.23 4.28
N ASN A 467 2.39 -10.25 4.83
CA ASN A 467 2.18 -11.51 4.11
C ASN A 467 1.05 -11.39 3.07
N VAL A 468 0.29 -10.30 3.07
CA VAL A 468 -0.80 -10.08 2.13
C VAL A 468 -0.30 -9.21 0.97
N ASP A 469 -0.17 -9.80 -0.21
CA ASP A 469 0.15 -9.02 -1.40
C ASP A 469 -1.13 -8.37 -1.92
N MET A 470 -1.13 -7.03 -2.02
CA MET A 470 -2.25 -6.28 -2.57
C MET A 470 -1.93 -5.84 -3.98
N ASN A 471 -2.69 -6.34 -4.95
CA ASN A 471 -2.52 -5.98 -6.35
C ASN A 471 -3.75 -5.24 -6.88
N MET A 472 -3.49 -4.19 -7.65
CA MET A 472 -4.49 -3.33 -8.26
C MET A 472 -4.80 -3.78 -9.67
N TRP A 473 -6.09 -3.70 -10.03
CA TRP A 473 -6.60 -4.01 -11.36
C TRP A 473 -7.48 -2.85 -11.84
N ILE A 474 -7.02 -2.09 -12.83
CA ILE A 474 -7.73 -0.92 -13.38
C ILE A 474 -7.81 -1.04 -14.89
N GLY A 475 -9.02 -0.96 -15.44
CA GLY A 475 -9.23 -1.09 -16.88
C GLY A 475 -10.56 -0.53 -17.35
N PRO A 476 -10.70 -0.24 -18.66
CA PRO A 476 -11.99 0.06 -19.25
C PRO A 476 -12.91 -1.17 -19.23
N GLN A 477 -14.12 -0.99 -19.75
CA GLN A 477 -14.98 -2.11 -20.09
C GLN A 477 -14.27 -3.10 -21.04
N ASP A 478 -14.60 -4.38 -20.91
CA ASP A 478 -14.15 -5.50 -21.74
C ASP A 478 -12.65 -5.84 -21.63
N THR A 479 -11.95 -5.36 -20.60
CA THR A 479 -10.67 -5.99 -20.21
C THR A 479 -10.91 -7.40 -19.69
N VAL A 480 -10.02 -8.31 -20.09
CA VAL A 480 -10.13 -9.74 -19.83
C VAL A 480 -8.86 -10.28 -19.21
N SER A 481 -9.01 -11.01 -18.11
CA SER A 481 -8.04 -11.99 -17.65
C SER A 481 -8.53 -13.37 -18.11
N PRO A 482 -7.81 -14.09 -19.00
CA PRO A 482 -8.19 -15.43 -19.47
C PRO A 482 -8.32 -16.42 -18.30
N LEU A 483 -8.91 -17.59 -18.56
CA LEU A 483 -9.07 -18.62 -17.54
C LEU A 483 -7.68 -19.10 -17.07
N HIS A 484 -7.35 -18.88 -15.80
CA HIS A 484 -6.04 -19.21 -15.22
C HIS A 484 -6.12 -19.57 -13.74
N THR A 485 -5.01 -20.05 -13.17
CA THR A 485 -4.85 -20.31 -11.75
C THR A 485 -3.83 -19.37 -11.12
N ASP A 486 -4.13 -18.93 -9.90
CA ASP A 486 -3.23 -18.14 -9.05
C ASP A 486 -2.41 -19.06 -8.11
N PRO A 487 -1.19 -18.65 -7.71
CA PRO A 487 -0.32 -19.45 -6.85
C PRO A 487 -0.70 -19.40 -5.36
N ARG A 488 -1.60 -18.48 -4.97
CA ARG A 488 -2.02 -18.23 -3.58
C ARG A 488 -3.53 -18.06 -3.51
N LYS A 489 -4.10 -18.18 -2.31
CA LYS A 489 -5.50 -17.82 -2.07
C LYS A 489 -5.69 -16.34 -2.34
N ASN A 490 -6.82 -15.96 -2.91
CA ASN A 490 -7.08 -14.59 -3.32
C ASN A 490 -8.45 -14.14 -2.82
N MET A 491 -8.49 -13.11 -1.97
CA MET A 491 -9.72 -12.37 -1.71
C MET A 491 -9.78 -11.19 -2.67
N PHE A 492 -10.71 -11.19 -3.60
CA PHE A 492 -10.84 -10.15 -4.61
C PHE A 492 -11.99 -9.22 -4.27
N VAL A 493 -11.69 -7.93 -4.11
CA VAL A 493 -12.66 -6.88 -3.76
C VAL A 493 -12.88 -5.96 -4.96
N GLN A 494 -14.14 -5.75 -5.32
CA GLN A 494 -14.50 -4.82 -6.37
C GLN A 494 -14.72 -3.43 -5.78
N VAL A 495 -13.94 -2.44 -6.23
CA VAL A 495 -14.00 -1.06 -5.71
C VAL A 495 -14.95 -0.20 -6.52
N HIS A 496 -14.88 -0.31 -7.84
CA HIS A 496 -15.61 0.54 -8.77
C HIS A 496 -15.95 -0.24 -10.03
N GLY A 497 -17.14 -0.02 -10.59
CA GLY A 497 -17.64 -0.79 -11.74
C GLY A 497 -17.94 -2.25 -11.38
N THR A 498 -18.22 -3.06 -12.40
CA THR A 498 -18.69 -4.44 -12.25
C THR A 498 -17.78 -5.39 -13.02
N LYS A 499 -17.48 -6.54 -12.39
CA LYS A 499 -16.72 -7.62 -13.01
C LYS A 499 -17.52 -8.91 -13.02
N LEU A 500 -17.19 -9.72 -14.00
CA LEU A 500 -17.72 -11.04 -14.20
C LEU A 500 -16.64 -12.09 -13.99
N PHE A 501 -17.00 -13.19 -13.34
CA PHE A 501 -16.15 -14.34 -13.13
C PHE A 501 -16.76 -15.59 -13.75
N ARG A 502 -15.89 -16.44 -14.32
CA ARG A 502 -16.14 -17.84 -14.63
C ARG A 502 -15.09 -18.68 -13.93
N MET A 503 -15.50 -19.65 -13.12
CA MET A 503 -14.60 -20.49 -12.34
C MET A 503 -14.79 -21.96 -12.63
N VAL A 504 -13.69 -22.72 -12.64
CA VAL A 504 -13.69 -24.16 -12.83
C VAL A 504 -12.85 -24.81 -11.74
N ALA A 505 -13.39 -25.88 -11.16
CA ALA A 505 -12.75 -26.59 -10.07
C ALA A 505 -11.43 -27.28 -10.51
N PRO A 506 -10.41 -27.37 -9.64
CA PRO A 506 -9.12 -27.99 -9.97
C PRO A 506 -9.22 -29.43 -10.47
N GLU A 507 -10.25 -30.17 -10.08
CA GLU A 507 -10.50 -31.56 -10.52
C GLU A 507 -10.77 -31.66 -12.03
N SER A 508 -11.19 -30.55 -12.65
CA SER A 508 -11.44 -30.45 -14.10
C SER A 508 -10.25 -29.86 -14.86
N SER A 509 -9.06 -29.77 -14.26
CA SER A 509 -7.88 -29.10 -14.87
C SER A 509 -7.49 -29.67 -16.24
N GLU A 510 -7.60 -30.98 -16.45
CA GLU A 510 -7.30 -31.57 -17.77
C GLU A 510 -8.31 -31.16 -18.84
N SER A 511 -9.56 -30.94 -18.45
CA SER A 511 -10.68 -30.57 -19.34
C SER A 511 -10.69 -29.09 -19.73
N VAL A 512 -9.86 -28.25 -19.10
CA VAL A 512 -9.65 -26.86 -19.50
C VAL A 512 -8.39 -26.66 -20.33
N TYR A 513 -7.71 -27.74 -20.74
CA TYR A 513 -6.60 -27.70 -21.69
C TYR A 513 -5.56 -26.62 -21.39
N PRO A 514 -4.79 -26.72 -20.29
CA PRO A 514 -3.72 -25.77 -19.98
C PRO A 514 -2.71 -25.66 -21.12
N PHE A 515 -2.04 -24.51 -21.27
CA PHE A 515 -0.86 -24.43 -22.14
C PHE A 515 0.30 -25.26 -21.58
N ASP A 516 1.27 -25.61 -22.41
CA ASP A 516 2.54 -26.19 -21.96
C ASP A 516 3.56 -25.08 -21.61
N GLY A 517 4.52 -25.41 -20.74
CA GLY A 517 5.65 -24.51 -20.42
C GLY A 517 5.29 -23.38 -19.45
N ILE A 518 5.72 -22.16 -19.76
CA ILE A 518 5.62 -20.99 -18.86
C ILE A 518 4.16 -20.60 -18.56
N LEU A 519 3.24 -20.82 -19.50
CA LEU A 519 1.82 -20.48 -19.37
C LEU A 519 0.97 -21.65 -18.85
N SER A 520 1.56 -22.63 -18.17
CA SER A 520 0.84 -23.84 -17.72
C SER A 520 -0.27 -23.59 -16.70
N ASN A 521 -0.30 -22.41 -16.11
CA ASN A 521 -1.40 -21.97 -15.26
C ASN A 521 -2.54 -21.29 -16.05
N THR A 522 -2.47 -21.19 -17.38
CA THR A 522 -3.45 -20.55 -18.26
C THR A 522 -4.09 -21.57 -19.20
N SER A 523 -5.39 -21.48 -19.41
CA SER A 523 -6.19 -22.37 -20.26
C SER A 523 -6.19 -21.93 -21.72
N GLN A 524 -6.19 -22.89 -22.63
CA GLN A 524 -6.39 -22.67 -24.07
C GLN A 524 -7.86 -22.42 -24.44
N VAL A 525 -8.80 -22.74 -23.55
CA VAL A 525 -10.23 -22.61 -23.81
C VAL A 525 -10.65 -21.15 -23.66
N ASP A 526 -11.22 -20.58 -24.72
CA ASP A 526 -11.96 -19.32 -24.60
C ASP A 526 -13.29 -19.58 -23.90
N VAL A 527 -13.30 -19.51 -22.57
CA VAL A 527 -14.50 -19.80 -21.78
C VAL A 527 -15.67 -18.89 -22.12
N GLU A 528 -15.41 -17.71 -22.69
CA GLU A 528 -16.30 -16.89 -23.53
C GLU A 528 -17.32 -17.68 -24.35
N ASN A 529 -16.73 -18.44 -25.26
CA ASN A 529 -17.35 -19.12 -26.39
C ASN A 529 -16.52 -20.38 -26.70
N PRO A 530 -16.64 -21.43 -25.88
CA PRO A 530 -15.78 -22.60 -25.99
C PRO A 530 -16.01 -23.35 -27.31
N ASP A 531 -14.94 -23.58 -28.08
CA ASP A 531 -15.01 -24.42 -29.28
C ASP A 531 -14.93 -25.91 -28.90
N LEU A 532 -16.10 -26.53 -28.69
CA LEU A 532 -16.22 -27.95 -28.32
C LEU A 532 -15.72 -28.91 -29.41
N LYS A 533 -15.42 -28.45 -30.63
CA LYS A 533 -14.76 -29.29 -31.64
C LYS A 533 -13.26 -29.45 -31.35
N ILE A 534 -12.65 -28.41 -30.79
CA ILE A 534 -11.23 -28.37 -30.42
C ILE A 534 -11.06 -28.88 -28.98
N PHE A 535 -11.96 -28.48 -28.08
CA PHE A 535 -11.93 -28.75 -26.65
C PHE A 535 -13.15 -29.55 -26.18
N PRO A 536 -13.39 -30.77 -26.71
CA PRO A 536 -14.61 -31.54 -26.44
C PRO A 536 -14.83 -31.84 -24.97
N ASN A 537 -13.75 -32.00 -24.19
CA ASN A 537 -13.86 -32.30 -22.76
C ASN A 537 -14.36 -31.11 -21.93
N PHE A 538 -14.46 -29.91 -22.50
CA PHE A 538 -15.01 -28.77 -21.79
C PHE A 538 -16.54 -28.90 -21.60
N GLU A 539 -17.24 -29.68 -22.44
CA GLU A 539 -18.70 -29.83 -22.38
C GLU A 539 -19.17 -30.42 -21.04
N GLN A 540 -18.40 -31.33 -20.43
CA GLN A 540 -18.70 -31.94 -19.13
C GLN A 540 -18.23 -31.14 -17.91
N VAL A 541 -17.51 -30.03 -18.12
CA VAL A 541 -16.97 -29.21 -17.02
C VAL A 541 -18.11 -28.42 -16.38
N GLU A 542 -18.23 -28.45 -15.05
CA GLU A 542 -19.11 -27.52 -14.36
C GLU A 542 -18.43 -26.15 -14.25
N VAL A 543 -19.09 -25.11 -14.76
CA VAL A 543 -18.60 -23.73 -14.71
C VAL A 543 -19.39 -22.95 -13.68
N LEU A 544 -18.73 -22.26 -12.76
CA LEU A 544 -19.40 -21.36 -11.82
C LEU A 544 -19.31 -19.91 -12.32
N ASP A 545 -20.46 -19.28 -12.56
CA ASP A 545 -20.59 -17.88 -12.95
C ASP A 545 -20.80 -16.98 -11.73
N ALA A 546 -20.19 -15.79 -11.75
CA ALA A 546 -20.42 -14.76 -10.75
C ALA A 546 -20.36 -13.34 -11.33
N VAL A 547 -21.13 -12.43 -10.73
CA VAL A 547 -21.08 -10.99 -10.99
C VAL A 547 -20.73 -10.31 -9.67
N ILE A 548 -19.67 -9.50 -9.66
CA ILE A 548 -19.17 -8.79 -8.47
C ILE A 548 -19.34 -7.29 -8.69
N ASN A 549 -20.02 -6.62 -7.76
CA ASN A 549 -20.32 -5.18 -7.81
C ASN A 549 -19.48 -4.41 -6.77
N PRO A 550 -19.43 -3.07 -6.83
CA PRO A 550 -18.70 -2.28 -5.84
C PRO A 550 -19.08 -2.65 -4.39
N GLY A 551 -18.09 -2.94 -3.56
CA GLY A 551 -18.25 -3.36 -2.16
C GLY A 551 -18.34 -4.87 -1.96
N ASP A 552 -18.58 -5.67 -3.00
CA ASP A 552 -18.57 -7.12 -2.92
C ASP A 552 -17.14 -7.67 -2.90
N ALA A 553 -16.99 -8.84 -2.26
CA ALA A 553 -15.76 -9.63 -2.30
C ALA A 553 -16.03 -11.05 -2.82
N ILE A 554 -15.07 -11.63 -3.52
CA ILE A 554 -15.08 -13.05 -3.90
C ILE A 554 -13.80 -13.73 -3.40
N PHE A 555 -13.98 -14.84 -2.68
CA PHE A 555 -12.89 -15.73 -2.31
C PHE A 555 -12.60 -16.67 -3.47
N ILE A 556 -11.38 -16.60 -3.99
CA ILE A 556 -10.82 -17.44 -5.05
C ILE A 556 -9.80 -18.36 -4.38
N PRO A 557 -10.09 -19.66 -4.22
CA PRO A 557 -9.17 -20.58 -3.58
C PRO A 557 -7.95 -20.87 -4.47
N GLU A 558 -6.86 -21.35 -3.87
CA GLU A 558 -5.66 -21.74 -4.62
C GLU A 558 -6.00 -22.83 -5.66
N LYS A 559 -5.36 -22.78 -6.82
CA LYS A 559 -5.53 -23.72 -7.95
C LYS A 559 -6.89 -23.72 -8.65
N TRP A 560 -7.85 -22.92 -8.19
CA TRP A 560 -9.10 -22.75 -8.92
C TRP A 560 -8.85 -21.96 -10.20
N TRP A 561 -9.34 -22.52 -11.30
CA TRP A 561 -9.33 -21.83 -12.59
C TRP A 561 -10.35 -20.71 -12.53
N HIS A 562 -9.95 -19.50 -12.88
CA HIS A 562 -10.84 -18.35 -12.90
C HIS A 562 -10.54 -17.44 -14.09
N PHE A 563 -11.61 -16.98 -14.72
CA PHE A 563 -11.65 -16.02 -15.81
C PHE A 563 -12.32 -14.76 -15.28
N VAL A 564 -11.85 -13.60 -15.72
CA VAL A 564 -12.41 -12.32 -15.27
C VAL A 564 -12.63 -11.40 -16.46
N ARG A 565 -13.83 -10.82 -16.58
CA ARG A 565 -14.11 -9.74 -17.55
C ARG A 565 -14.73 -8.53 -16.88
N SER A 566 -14.24 -7.34 -17.20
CA SER A 566 -14.86 -6.08 -16.79
C SER A 566 -16.11 -5.81 -17.62
N THR A 567 -17.30 -5.80 -17.02
CA THR A 567 -18.53 -5.44 -17.75
C THR A 567 -18.72 -3.94 -17.83
N SER A 568 -18.06 -3.17 -16.97
CA SER A 568 -17.96 -1.72 -17.02
C SER A 568 -16.54 -1.29 -16.65
N PRO A 569 -16.15 -0.01 -16.85
CA PRO A 569 -14.86 0.49 -16.42
C PRO A 569 -14.68 0.25 -14.92
N SER A 570 -13.57 -0.37 -14.53
CA SER A 570 -13.46 -0.97 -13.20
C SER A 570 -12.15 -0.69 -12.48
N ILE A 571 -12.25 -0.70 -11.15
CA ILE A 571 -11.14 -0.69 -10.19
C ILE A 571 -11.38 -1.83 -9.21
N SER A 572 -10.38 -2.68 -9.01
CA SER A 572 -10.45 -3.83 -8.10
C SER A 572 -9.13 -4.04 -7.37
N ILE A 573 -9.21 -4.65 -6.19
CA ILE A 573 -8.05 -5.01 -5.37
C ILE A 573 -8.10 -6.52 -5.12
N SER A 574 -7.03 -7.22 -5.45
CA SER A 574 -6.82 -8.61 -5.04
C SER A 574 -5.89 -8.66 -3.83
N PHE A 575 -6.28 -9.40 -2.81
CA PHE A 575 -5.50 -9.67 -1.62
C PHE A 575 -5.03 -11.13 -1.66
N TRP A 576 -3.77 -11.36 -2.03
CA TRP A 576 -3.18 -12.71 -2.01
C TRP A 576 -2.66 -13.05 -0.63
N PHE A 577 -3.03 -14.22 -0.11
CA PHE A 577 -2.67 -14.69 1.23
C PHE A 577 -2.43 -16.21 1.25
N ASP A 578 -1.89 -16.71 2.36
CA ASP A 578 -1.50 -18.12 2.53
C ASP A 578 -2.63 -19.04 3.03
#